data_AF-A0A3N5LDN2-F1
#
_entry.id   AF-A0A3N5LDN2-F1
#
_cell.length_a   1.000
_cell.length_b   1.000
_cell.length_c   1.000
_cell.angle_alpha   90.00
_cell.angle_beta   90.00
_cell.angle_gamma   90.00
#
_symmetry.space_group_name_H-M   'P 1'
#
loop_
_entity.id
_entity.type
_entity.pdbx_description
1 polymer ?
#
loop_
_entity_poly.entity_id
_entity_poly.type
_entity_poly.pdbx_seq_one_letter_code
_entity_poly.pdbx_strand_id
1 'polypeptide(L)'
;MSNFANLEMVGKPMDYYKTYRDNIKKVTKARVQEVATKYIQPDQLAIMIVGDFEPCNKGGDQWAGPLDKLGKIHNVALPDPMTGEVK
;
A
#
# COMPACT_ATOMS: atom_id res chain seq x y z
N MET A 1 -5.48 -3.48 31.02
CA MET A 1 -4.07 -3.06 31.14
C MET A 1 -3.29 -3.13 29.83
N SER A 2 -3.51 -4.14 28.96
CA SER A 2 -2.79 -4.27 27.67
C SER A 2 -2.83 -3.00 26.76
N ASN A 3 -3.98 -2.33 26.67
CA ASN A 3 -4.12 -1.16 25.78
C ASN A 3 -3.30 0.06 26.20
N PHE A 4 -3.08 0.30 27.51
CA PHE A 4 -2.27 1.44 27.97
C PHE A 4 -0.77 1.19 27.76
N ALA A 5 -0.31 -0.02 28.05
CA ALA A 5 1.06 -0.44 27.75
C ALA A 5 1.35 -0.34 26.24
N ASN A 6 0.38 -0.66 25.39
CA ASN A 6 0.54 -0.48 23.95
C ASN A 6 0.66 1.00 23.55
N LEU A 7 -0.17 1.89 24.08
CA LEU A 7 -0.09 3.33 23.79
C LEU A 7 1.30 3.90 24.11
N GLU A 8 1.85 3.54 25.28
CA GLU A 8 3.19 3.95 25.68
C GLU A 8 4.27 3.39 24.74
N MET A 9 4.20 2.10 24.42
CA MET A 9 5.13 1.43 23.52
C MET A 9 5.13 2.01 22.10
N VAL A 10 3.98 2.47 21.59
CA VAL A 10 3.86 3.09 20.26
C VAL A 10 3.86 4.62 20.29
N GLY A 11 4.20 5.24 21.43
CA GLY A 11 4.32 6.69 21.57
C GLY A 11 3.03 7.49 21.39
N LYS A 12 1.87 6.88 21.66
CA LYS A 12 0.56 7.54 21.57
C LYS A 12 0.17 8.18 22.91
N PRO A 13 -0.58 9.30 22.88
CA PRO A 13 -1.01 9.95 24.11
C PRO A 13 -1.98 9.08 24.90
N MET A 14 -2.00 9.21 26.23
CA MET A 14 -2.81 8.36 27.10
C MET A 14 -4.33 8.56 26.94
N ASP A 15 -4.74 9.70 26.35
CA ASP A 15 -6.12 10.01 26.01
C ASP A 15 -6.51 9.61 24.57
N TYR A 16 -5.63 8.92 23.84
CA TYR A 16 -5.82 8.57 22.43
C TYR A 16 -7.19 7.96 22.15
N TYR A 17 -7.59 6.94 22.91
CA TYR A 17 -8.88 6.27 22.70
C TYR A 17 -10.09 7.14 23.07
N LYS A 18 -9.93 8.10 23.99
CA LYS A 18 -10.97 9.06 24.36
C LYS A 18 -11.26 10.00 23.19
N THR A 19 -10.22 10.51 22.54
CA THR A 19 -10.35 11.51 21.46
C THR A 19 -10.53 10.88 20.08
N TYR A 20 -10.14 9.62 19.89
CA TYR A 20 -10.16 8.94 18.59
C TYR A 20 -11.54 8.99 17.91
N ARG A 21 -12.62 8.61 18.62
CA ARG A 21 -13.97 8.60 18.05
C ARG A 21 -14.45 9.99 17.64
N ASP A 22 -14.14 11.00 18.43
CA ASP A 22 -14.51 12.37 18.14
C ASP A 22 -13.73 12.93 16.95
N ASN A 23 -12.46 12.54 16.80
CA ASN A 23 -11.65 12.90 15.64
C ASN A 23 -12.19 12.27 14.34
N ILE A 24 -12.62 11.00 14.38
CA ILE A 24 -13.26 10.34 13.23
C ILE A 24 -14.58 11.04 12.85
N LYS A 25 -15.42 11.39 13.83
CA LYS A 25 -16.69 12.09 13.56
C LYS A 25 -16.52 13.47 12.91
N LYS A 26 -15.39 14.14 13.13
CA LYS A 26 -15.07 15.44 12.53
C LYS A 26 -14.64 15.34 11.06
N VAL A 27 -14.38 14.13 10.54
CA VAL A 27 -13.94 13.96 9.15
C VAL A 27 -15.06 14.35 8.19
N THR A 28 -14.78 15.31 7.30
CA THR A 28 -15.72 15.79 6.28
C THR A 28 -15.34 15.28 4.89
N LYS A 29 -16.28 15.30 3.95
CA LYS A 29 -16.01 14.96 2.54
C LYS A 29 -14.89 15.81 1.94
N ALA A 30 -14.89 17.11 2.22
CA ALA A 30 -13.85 18.03 1.77
C ALA A 30 -12.48 17.65 2.32
N ARG A 31 -12.41 17.27 3.61
CA ARG A 31 -11.16 16.82 4.23
C ARG A 31 -10.65 15.50 3.62
N VAL A 32 -11.55 14.56 3.30
CA VAL A 32 -11.17 13.32 2.61
C VAL A 32 -10.55 13.64 1.26
N GLN A 33 -11.17 14.51 0.47
CA GLN A 33 -10.61 14.91 -0.83
C GLN A 33 -9.25 15.60 -0.70
N GLU A 34 -9.10 16.53 0.26
CA GLU A 34 -7.84 17.22 0.51
C GLU A 34 -6.71 16.25 0.88
N VAL A 35 -6.99 15.31 1.80
CA VAL A 35 -6.02 14.29 2.25
C VAL A 35 -5.69 13.31 1.12
N ALA A 36 -6.67 12.92 0.30
CA ALA A 36 -6.44 12.08 -0.87
C ALA A 36 -5.47 12.76 -1.85
N THR A 37 -5.72 14.02 -2.21
CA THR A 37 -4.80 14.80 -3.06
C THR A 37 -3.42 14.95 -2.44
N LYS A 38 -3.33 15.07 -1.11
CA LYS A 38 -2.05 15.25 -0.40
C LYS A 38 -1.19 13.98 -0.38
N TYR A 39 -1.78 12.81 -0.13
CA TYR A 39 -1.02 11.59 0.16
C TYR A 39 -1.08 10.53 -0.94
N ILE A 40 -2.09 10.53 -1.80
CA ILE A 40 -2.13 9.63 -2.97
C ILE A 40 -1.37 10.32 -4.10
N GLN A 41 -0.08 10.00 -4.19
CA GLN A 41 0.85 10.56 -5.17
C GLN A 41 1.18 9.48 -6.20
N PRO A 42 0.53 9.47 -7.39
CA PRO A 42 0.63 8.38 -8.36
C PRO A 42 2.06 8.08 -8.82
N ASP A 43 2.91 9.09 -8.85
CA ASP A 43 4.34 9.05 -9.18
C ASP A 43 5.20 8.36 -8.12
N GLN A 44 4.71 8.25 -6.88
CA GLN A 44 5.39 7.57 -5.76
C GLN A 44 4.74 6.23 -5.40
N LEU A 45 3.76 5.76 -6.19
CA LEU A 45 3.15 4.46 -5.97
C LEU A 45 4.11 3.32 -6.33
N ALA A 46 4.22 2.37 -5.42
CA ALA A 46 4.86 1.09 -5.69
C ALA A 46 3.79 0.06 -6.07
N ILE A 47 3.95 -0.57 -7.23
CA ILE A 47 3.05 -1.61 -7.73
C ILE A 47 3.85 -2.92 -7.76
N MET A 48 3.36 -3.93 -7.03
CA MET A 48 3.95 -5.27 -7.00
C MET A 48 2.99 -6.25 -7.64
N ILE A 49 3.46 -6.96 -8.66
CA ILE A 49 2.69 -7.95 -9.41
C ILE A 49 3.37 -9.30 -9.20
N VAL A 50 2.58 -10.32 -8.88
CA VAL A 50 3.06 -11.68 -8.61
C VAL A 50 2.40 -12.62 -9.61
N GLY A 51 3.22 -13.28 -10.43
CA GLY A 51 2.77 -14.19 -11.48
C GLY A 51 3.78 -14.29 -12.62
N ASP A 52 3.41 -15.02 -13.67
CA ASP A 52 4.21 -15.11 -14.89
C ASP A 52 4.25 -13.76 -15.62
N PHE A 53 5.44 -13.33 -16.02
CA PHE A 53 5.62 -12.00 -16.59
C PHE A 53 4.81 -11.81 -17.88
N GLU A 54 4.82 -12.77 -18.81
CA GLU A 54 4.18 -12.61 -20.12
C GLU A 54 2.64 -12.43 -20.04
N PRO A 55 1.87 -13.29 -19.33
CA PRO A 55 0.44 -13.07 -19.15
C PRO A 55 0.13 -11.75 -18.42
N CYS A 56 0.90 -11.43 -17.37
CA CYS A 56 0.72 -10.19 -16.63
C CYS A 56 1.02 -8.95 -17.49
N ASN A 57 2.05 -9.03 -18.34
CA ASN A 57 2.43 -7.96 -19.24
C ASN A 57 1.41 -7.76 -20.36
N LYS A 58 0.74 -8.82 -20.83
CA LYS A 58 -0.34 -8.70 -21.80
C LYS A 58 -1.56 -7.96 -21.24
N GLY A 59 -1.84 -8.10 -19.94
CA GLY A 59 -3.02 -7.56 -19.29
C GLY A 59 -4.30 -8.39 -19.57
N GLY A 60 -5.43 -7.90 -19.08
CA GLY A 60 -6.74 -8.56 -19.20
C GLY A 60 -7.78 -7.68 -19.91
N ASP A 61 -9.02 -8.16 -19.98
CA ASP A 61 -10.09 -7.49 -20.73
C ASP A 61 -10.38 -6.06 -20.24
N GLN A 62 -10.25 -5.83 -18.94
CA GLN A 62 -10.48 -4.53 -18.31
C GLN A 62 -9.27 -3.58 -18.40
N TRP A 63 -8.08 -4.12 -18.63
CA TRP A 63 -6.86 -3.34 -18.73
C TRP A 63 -5.85 -4.05 -19.63
N ALA A 64 -5.75 -3.56 -20.85
CA ALA A 64 -4.77 -4.03 -21.80
C ALA A 64 -3.38 -3.47 -21.46
N GLY A 65 -2.39 -4.35 -21.42
CA GLY A 65 -0.98 -4.03 -21.21
C GLY A 65 -0.37 -3.10 -22.27
N PRO A 66 0.93 -2.78 -22.18
CA PRO A 66 1.93 -3.43 -21.32
C PRO A 66 2.03 -2.82 -19.92
N LEU A 67 2.69 -3.52 -19.00
CA LEU A 67 2.92 -3.08 -17.61
C LEU A 67 3.82 -1.84 -17.51
N ASP A 68 4.57 -1.51 -18.56
CA ASP A 68 5.40 -0.31 -18.64
C ASP A 68 4.60 1.00 -18.55
N LYS A 69 3.30 0.96 -18.87
CA LYS A 69 2.34 2.04 -18.65
C LYS A 69 2.19 2.42 -17.18
N LEU A 70 2.49 1.51 -16.26
CA LEU A 70 2.43 1.75 -14.81
C LEU A 70 3.73 2.34 -14.26
N GLY A 71 4.78 2.42 -15.08
CA GLY A 71 6.09 2.94 -14.71
C GLY A 71 7.22 1.98 -15.05
N LYS A 72 8.40 2.25 -14.49
CA LYS A 72 9.60 1.45 -14.72
C LYS A 72 9.43 0.07 -14.10
N ILE A 73 9.54 -0.97 -14.92
CA ILE A 73 9.44 -2.37 -14.49
C ILE A 73 10.75 -2.81 -13.84
N HIS A 74 10.63 -3.42 -12.66
CA HIS A 74 11.72 -4.10 -11.97
C HIS A 74 11.36 -5.58 -11.80
N ASN A 75 11.98 -6.46 -12.58
CA ASN A 75 11.78 -7.90 -12.45
C ASN A 75 12.61 -8.43 -11.28
N VAL A 76 11.93 -9.05 -10.31
CA VAL A 76 12.56 -9.74 -9.19
C VAL A 76 12.60 -11.21 -9.52
N ALA A 77 13.78 -11.72 -9.90
CA ALA A 77 13.99 -13.15 -10.10
C ALA A 77 13.91 -13.86 -8.75
N LEU A 78 12.96 -14.79 -8.62
CA LEU A 78 12.84 -15.62 -7.43
C LEU A 78 13.75 -16.85 -7.58
N PRO A 79 14.60 -17.15 -6.59
CA PRO A 79 15.35 -18.40 -6.58
C PRO A 79 14.40 -19.59 -6.49
N ASP A 80 14.75 -20.69 -7.16
CA ASP A 80 14.03 -21.94 -7.04
C ASP A 80 14.01 -22.37 -5.56
N PRO A 81 12.85 -22.65 -4.96
CA PRO A 81 12.76 -22.96 -3.53
C PRO A 81 13.40 -24.30 -3.15
N MET A 82 13.65 -25.19 -4.12
CA MET A 82 14.24 -26.51 -3.91
C MET A 82 15.75 -26.53 -4.19
N THR A 83 16.24 -25.74 -5.14
CA THR A 83 17.68 -25.72 -5.51
C THR A 83 18.42 -24.44 -5.09
N GLY A 84 17.70 -23.35 -4.81
CA GLY A 84 18.28 -22.04 -4.49
C GLY A 84 18.87 -21.30 -5.68
N GLU A 85 18.77 -21.85 -6.89
CA GLU A 85 19.29 -21.23 -8.11
C GLU A 85 18.36 -20.11 -8.59
N VAL A 86 18.94 -18.95 -8.90
CA VAL A 86 18.21 -17.82 -9.52
C VAL A 86 18.20 -18.05 -11.03
N LYS A 87 17.01 -18.18 -11.61
CA LYS A 87 16.82 -18.21 -13.08
C LYS A 87 16.79 -16.82 -13.68
#